data_AF-A0A960H6S1-F1
#
_entry.id   AF-A0A960H6S1-F1
#
_cell.length_a   1.000
_cell.length_b   1.000
_cell.length_c   1.000
_cell.angle_alpha   90.00
_cell.angle_beta   90.00
_cell.angle_gamma   90.00
#
_symmetry.space_group_name_H-M   'P 1'
#
loop_
_entity.id
_entity.type
_entity.pdbx_description
1 polymer ?
#
loop_
_entity_poly.entity_id
_entity_poly.type
_entity_poly.pdbx_seq_one_letter_code
_entity_poly.pdbx_strand_id
1 'polypeptide(L)'
;LSEAHRSTAIGHVQRLGDRLRKEGYKGFFEVDVLVDLDSDDVYLGELNPRISGASSITNVTAGAYADIPLFLFHLLEFMNVDYTVDVDDINERWRELAAVDVWAQLIMKEPNDGVERILAAPPTGRYRLAEDGTLAFVGVTNDWHDVTHEDECFYMRVYGPGDYRFKGADLGVLVTKGRMQTSEGLTTRCRNYIDGIRGMYQSEPLVEPPAVVPIGYVK
;
A
#
# COMPACT_ATOMS: atom_id res chain seq x y z
N LEU A 1 -15.24 -8.88 6.97
CA LEU A 1 -15.07 -10.27 7.45
C LEU A 1 -15.71 -10.39 8.82
N SER A 2 -16.56 -11.42 8.99
CA SER A 2 -17.07 -11.83 10.30
C SER A 2 -15.92 -12.34 11.18
N GLU A 3 -16.17 -12.47 12.49
CA GLU A 3 -15.21 -13.08 13.41
C GLU A 3 -14.91 -14.55 13.04
N ALA A 4 -15.94 -15.28 12.61
CA ALA A 4 -15.82 -16.66 12.12
C ALA A 4 -14.86 -16.76 10.92
N HIS A 5 -15.03 -15.89 9.91
CA HIS A 5 -14.11 -15.84 8.77
C HIS A 5 -12.66 -15.59 9.18
N ARG A 6 -12.44 -14.66 10.12
CA ARG A 6 -11.09 -14.36 10.62
C ARG A 6 -10.47 -15.56 11.33
N SER A 7 -11.24 -16.24 12.18
CA SER A 7 -10.77 -17.43 12.91
C SER A 7 -10.35 -18.54 11.95
N THR A 8 -11.17 -18.84 10.93
CA THR A 8 -10.84 -19.86 9.92
C THR A 8 -9.60 -19.47 9.11
N ALA A 9 -9.50 -18.20 8.68
CA ALA A 9 -8.34 -17.69 7.96
C ALA A 9 -7.05 -17.83 8.78
N ILE A 10 -7.08 -17.44 10.07
CA ILE A 10 -5.94 -17.59 10.99
C ILE A 10 -5.52 -19.06 11.08
N GLY A 11 -6.48 -19.98 11.26
CA GLY A 11 -6.17 -21.41 11.32
C GLY A 11 -5.54 -21.95 10.04
N HIS A 12 -5.95 -21.48 8.87
CA HIS A 12 -5.33 -21.84 7.60
C HIS A 12 -3.90 -21.32 7.48
N VAL A 13 -3.67 -20.04 7.82
CA VAL A 13 -2.34 -19.40 7.77
C VAL A 13 -1.37 -20.05 8.76
N GLN A 14 -1.82 -20.39 9.98
CA GLN A 14 -1.00 -21.11 10.95
C GLN A 14 -0.54 -22.47 10.42
N ARG A 15 -1.47 -23.27 9.88
CA ARG A 15 -1.15 -24.58 9.29
C ARG A 15 -0.17 -24.47 8.11
N LEU A 16 -0.31 -23.44 7.27
CA LEU A 16 0.62 -23.16 6.19
C LEU A 16 2.00 -22.79 6.72
N GLY A 17 2.08 -21.89 7.70
CA GLY A 17 3.33 -21.49 8.36
C GLY A 17 4.07 -22.66 9.00
N ASP A 18 3.35 -23.54 9.72
CA ASP A 18 3.92 -24.75 10.30
C ASP A 18 4.51 -25.69 9.24
N ARG A 19 3.87 -25.77 8.08
CA ARG A 19 4.38 -26.57 6.96
C ARG A 19 5.63 -25.94 6.34
N LEU A 20 5.62 -24.63 6.09
CA LEU A 20 6.76 -23.89 5.54
C LEU A 20 7.98 -23.97 6.47
N ARG A 21 7.76 -23.89 7.80
CA ARG A 21 8.82 -24.08 8.79
C ARG A 21 9.50 -25.43 8.67
N LYS A 22 8.73 -26.51 8.47
CA LYS A 22 9.29 -27.87 8.27
C LYS A 22 10.08 -28.00 6.97
N GLU A 23 9.80 -27.15 5.99
CA GLU A 23 10.54 -27.07 4.72
C GLU A 23 11.77 -26.15 4.79
N GLY A 24 12.00 -25.50 5.95
CA GLY A 24 13.14 -24.63 6.17
C GLY A 24 12.94 -23.19 5.69
N TYR A 25 11.69 -22.76 5.46
CA TYR A 25 11.40 -21.34 5.22
C TYR A 25 11.83 -20.48 6.42
N LYS A 26 12.37 -19.30 6.13
CA LYS A 26 12.86 -18.34 7.12
C LYS A 26 12.24 -16.96 6.93
N GLY A 27 11.97 -16.30 8.04
CA GLY A 27 11.40 -14.95 8.10
C GLY A 27 9.87 -14.90 7.97
N PHE A 28 9.32 -13.69 7.83
CA PHE A 28 7.88 -13.50 7.63
C PHE A 28 7.49 -13.65 6.15
N PHE A 29 6.20 -13.89 5.91
CA PHE A 29 5.58 -13.97 4.59
C PHE A 29 4.16 -13.42 4.69
N GLU A 30 3.55 -13.14 3.55
CA GLU A 30 2.15 -12.72 3.46
C GLU A 30 1.31 -13.79 2.76
N VAL A 31 0.04 -13.87 3.12
CA VAL A 31 -0.91 -14.83 2.58
C VAL A 31 -2.20 -14.10 2.25
N ASP A 32 -2.64 -14.23 1.02
CA ASP A 32 -3.94 -13.75 0.59
C ASP A 32 -4.99 -14.83 0.88
N VAL A 33 -6.15 -14.41 1.38
CA VAL A 33 -7.26 -15.28 1.71
C VAL A 33 -8.47 -14.83 0.93
N LEU A 34 -9.17 -15.79 0.32
CA LEU A 34 -10.43 -15.57 -0.38
C LEU A 34 -11.58 -16.05 0.50
N VAL A 35 -12.65 -15.26 0.55
CA VAL A 35 -13.88 -15.63 1.24
C VAL A 35 -14.99 -15.67 0.22
N ASP A 36 -15.60 -16.84 0.07
CA ASP A 36 -16.79 -17.03 -0.74
C ASP A 36 -17.99 -16.44 0.00
N LEU A 37 -18.67 -15.47 -0.60
CA LEU A 37 -19.80 -14.79 0.02
C LEU A 37 -21.10 -15.59 -0.07
N ASP A 38 -21.17 -16.58 -0.98
CA ASP A 38 -22.35 -17.43 -1.15
C ASP A 38 -22.31 -18.61 -0.17
N SER A 39 -21.13 -19.20 0.06
CA SER A 39 -20.96 -20.36 0.96
C SER A 39 -20.36 -20.04 2.34
N ASP A 40 -19.84 -18.83 2.56
CA ASP A 40 -19.08 -18.44 3.77
C ASP A 40 -17.75 -19.24 3.92
N ASP A 41 -17.32 -19.93 2.87
CA ASP A 41 -16.07 -20.71 2.86
C ASP A 41 -14.84 -19.79 2.76
N VAL A 42 -13.78 -20.18 3.45
CA VAL A 42 -12.50 -19.45 3.49
C VAL A 42 -11.41 -20.29 2.82
N TYR A 43 -10.73 -19.72 1.83
CA TYR A 43 -9.70 -20.39 1.04
C TYR A 43 -8.37 -19.67 1.13
N LEU A 44 -7.27 -20.43 1.18
CA LEU A 44 -5.94 -19.89 0.91
C LEU A 44 -5.85 -19.52 -0.57
N GLY A 45 -5.46 -18.27 -0.84
CA GLY A 45 -5.25 -17.75 -2.19
C GLY A 45 -3.79 -17.83 -2.59
N GLU A 46 -3.08 -16.71 -2.45
CA GLU A 46 -1.68 -16.55 -2.85
C GLU A 46 -0.74 -16.57 -1.64
N LEU A 47 0.36 -17.32 -1.76
CA LEU A 47 1.49 -17.24 -0.83
C LEU A 47 2.52 -16.28 -1.40
N ASN A 48 2.86 -15.23 -0.63
CA ASN A 48 3.89 -14.26 -0.94
C ASN A 48 5.08 -14.45 0.01
N PRO A 49 6.07 -15.31 -0.32
CA PRO A 49 7.20 -15.64 0.55
C PRO A 49 8.30 -14.57 0.47
N ARG A 50 7.93 -13.31 0.67
CA ARG A 50 8.78 -12.13 0.50
C ARG A 50 8.20 -10.93 1.22
N ILE A 51 9.02 -9.91 1.39
CA ILE A 51 8.56 -8.56 1.76
C ILE A 51 7.65 -8.05 0.64
N SER A 52 6.49 -7.52 1.03
CA SER A 52 5.44 -7.06 0.13
C SER A 52 5.21 -5.56 0.26
N GLY A 53 4.41 -4.99 -0.66
CA GLY A 53 3.99 -3.59 -0.59
C GLY A 53 3.14 -3.27 0.65
N ALA A 54 2.43 -4.26 1.22
CA ALA A 54 1.65 -4.09 2.44
C ALA A 54 2.53 -4.09 3.71
N SER A 55 3.75 -4.64 3.63
CA SER A 55 4.65 -4.75 4.77
C SER A 55 5.08 -3.38 5.34
N SER A 56 5.02 -2.30 4.56
CA SER A 56 5.28 -0.96 5.09
C SER A 56 4.21 -0.50 6.07
N ILE A 57 2.94 -0.89 5.85
CA ILE A 57 1.83 -0.51 6.74
C ILE A 57 1.85 -1.33 8.02
N THR A 58 2.25 -2.60 7.96
CA THR A 58 2.35 -3.43 9.16
C THR A 58 3.41 -2.91 10.13
N ASN A 59 4.34 -2.06 9.69
CA ASN A 59 5.36 -1.43 10.53
C ASN A 59 4.96 -0.06 11.12
N VAL A 60 3.78 0.49 10.81
CA VAL A 60 3.34 1.82 11.31
C VAL A 60 2.07 1.79 12.15
N THR A 61 1.47 0.62 12.31
CA THR A 61 0.33 0.47 13.21
C THR A 61 0.77 0.67 14.65
N ALA A 62 -0.16 1.06 15.53
CA ALA A 62 0.07 1.07 16.98
C ALA A 62 0.67 -0.28 17.48
N GLY A 63 0.36 -1.40 16.81
CA GLY A 63 1.01 -2.69 16.98
C GLY A 63 2.54 -2.64 16.82
N ALA A 64 3.03 -2.04 15.74
CA ALA A 64 4.46 -1.91 15.48
C ALA A 64 5.18 -0.89 16.37
N TYR A 65 4.46 0.05 16.99
CA TYR A 65 5.04 1.02 17.94
C TYR A 65 5.04 0.53 19.38
N ALA A 66 4.01 -0.22 19.77
CA ALA A 66 3.89 -0.80 21.10
C ALA A 66 4.56 -2.18 21.21
N ASP A 67 5.01 -2.76 20.09
CA ASP A 67 5.64 -4.07 20.02
C ASP A 67 6.73 -4.13 18.94
N ILE A 68 7.28 -5.32 18.71
CA ILE A 68 8.32 -5.57 17.72
C ILE A 68 7.73 -5.61 16.29
N PRO A 69 8.24 -4.82 15.33
CA PRO A 69 7.82 -4.90 13.93
C PRO A 69 8.08 -6.29 13.33
N LEU A 70 7.13 -6.84 12.57
CA LEU A 70 7.27 -8.17 11.94
C LEU A 70 8.52 -8.31 11.07
N PHE A 71 8.95 -7.21 10.46
CA PHE A 71 10.19 -7.16 9.68
C PHE A 71 11.44 -7.49 10.54
N LEU A 72 11.44 -7.18 11.84
CA LEU A 72 12.56 -7.51 12.72
C LEU A 72 12.75 -9.03 12.85
N PHE A 73 11.68 -9.81 12.99
CA PHE A 73 11.78 -11.27 13.04
C PHE A 73 12.40 -11.84 11.77
N HIS A 74 12.07 -11.27 10.61
CA HIS A 74 12.72 -11.64 9.36
C HIS A 74 14.22 -11.34 9.36
N LEU A 75 14.64 -10.18 9.88
CA LEU A 75 16.07 -9.89 10.02
C LEU A 75 16.77 -10.85 10.99
N LEU A 76 16.18 -11.12 12.15
CA LEU A 76 16.76 -12.01 13.16
C LEU A 76 16.99 -13.43 12.61
N GLU A 77 16.01 -13.98 11.90
CA GLU A 77 16.09 -15.29 11.24
C GLU A 77 17.21 -15.37 10.20
N PHE A 78 17.39 -14.32 9.39
CA PHE A 78 18.43 -14.25 8.36
C PHE A 78 19.82 -13.93 8.93
N MET A 79 19.88 -13.18 10.02
CA MET A 79 21.11 -12.90 10.76
C MET A 79 21.53 -14.04 11.69
N ASN A 80 20.71 -15.10 11.78
CA ASN A 80 20.95 -16.26 12.64
C ASN A 80 21.17 -15.85 14.11
N VAL A 81 20.37 -14.90 14.58
CA VAL A 81 20.34 -14.46 15.98
C VAL A 81 19.43 -15.42 16.76
N ASP A 82 19.89 -15.87 17.91
CA ASP A 82 19.07 -16.69 18.81
C ASP A 82 18.12 -15.80 19.62
N TYR A 83 16.83 -16.12 19.63
CA TYR A 83 15.81 -15.38 20.35
C TYR A 83 14.65 -16.28 20.78
N THR A 84 13.97 -15.87 21.85
CA THR A 84 12.73 -16.52 22.33
C THR A 84 11.59 -15.53 22.21
N VAL A 85 10.46 -15.97 21.66
CA VAL A 85 9.23 -15.19 21.52
C VAL A 85 8.04 -15.99 22.02
N ASP A 86 7.13 -15.30 22.69
CA ASP A 86 5.79 -15.82 22.96
C ASP A 86 4.88 -15.43 21.79
N VAL A 87 4.63 -16.39 20.91
CA VAL A 87 3.85 -16.18 19.68
C VAL A 87 2.38 -15.88 20.01
N ASP A 88 1.84 -16.46 21.07
CA ASP A 88 0.44 -16.28 21.45
C ASP A 88 0.22 -14.88 22.03
N ASP A 89 1.11 -14.43 22.93
CA ASP A 89 1.08 -13.06 23.48
C ASP A 89 1.21 -11.98 22.38
N ILE A 90 2.17 -12.13 21.47
CA ILE A 90 2.34 -11.18 20.35
C ILE A 90 1.07 -11.14 19.50
N ASN A 91 0.51 -12.31 19.15
CA ASN A 91 -0.72 -12.35 18.34
C ASN A 91 -1.92 -11.72 19.06
N GLU A 92 -2.06 -11.90 20.37
CA GLU A 92 -3.11 -11.28 21.17
C GLU A 92 -2.97 -9.75 21.18
N ARG A 93 -1.78 -9.22 21.53
CA ARG A 93 -1.51 -7.78 21.53
C ARG A 93 -1.72 -7.12 20.17
N TRP A 94 -1.28 -7.77 19.09
CA TRP A 94 -1.51 -7.27 17.73
C TRP A 94 -3.00 -7.21 17.36
N ARG A 95 -3.82 -8.16 17.81
CA ARG A 95 -5.28 -8.11 17.58
C ARG A 95 -5.94 -6.96 18.32
N GLU A 96 -5.55 -6.72 19.57
CA GLU A 96 -6.08 -5.61 20.37
C GLU A 96 -5.74 -4.26 19.73
N LEU A 97 -4.49 -4.07 19.30
CA LEU A 97 -4.00 -2.81 18.74
C LEU A 97 -4.54 -2.53 17.33
N ALA A 98 -4.75 -3.59 16.53
CA ALA A 98 -5.35 -3.48 15.20
C ALA A 98 -6.79 -2.91 15.22
N ALA A 99 -7.48 -2.98 16.36
CA ALA A 99 -8.81 -2.40 16.52
C ALA A 99 -8.79 -0.87 16.72
N VAL A 100 -7.67 -0.30 17.16
CA VAL A 100 -7.59 1.09 17.64
C VAL A 100 -6.93 2.02 16.61
N ASP A 101 -6.01 1.51 15.78
CA ASP A 101 -5.20 2.33 14.88
C ASP A 101 -5.33 1.86 13.42
N VAL A 102 -6.27 2.48 12.69
CA VAL A 102 -6.56 2.15 11.31
C VAL A 102 -5.75 3.03 10.38
N TRP A 103 -4.96 2.41 9.50
CA TRP A 103 -4.20 3.07 8.44
C TRP A 103 -4.70 2.67 7.06
N ALA A 104 -4.43 3.51 6.07
CA ALA A 104 -4.70 3.25 4.67
C ALA A 104 -3.49 3.57 3.80
N GLN A 105 -3.24 2.71 2.80
CA GLN A 105 -2.41 2.99 1.64
C GLN A 105 -3.30 3.22 0.43
N LEU A 106 -2.95 4.21 -0.37
CA LEU A 106 -3.45 4.34 -1.74
C LEU A 106 -2.25 4.23 -2.68
N ILE A 107 -2.27 3.22 -3.55
CA ILE A 107 -1.34 3.11 -4.67
C ILE A 107 -2.01 3.80 -5.86
N MET A 108 -1.54 5.00 -6.21
CA MET A 108 -2.16 5.83 -7.24
C MET A 108 -1.56 5.52 -8.60
N LYS A 109 -2.38 4.95 -9.48
CA LYS A 109 -2.03 4.72 -10.89
C LYS A 109 -2.69 5.74 -11.81
N GLU A 110 -2.12 5.97 -12.98
CA GLU A 110 -2.79 6.72 -14.05
C GLU A 110 -3.81 5.83 -14.77
N PRO A 111 -5.12 6.11 -14.67
CA PRO A 111 -6.15 5.34 -15.35
C PRO A 111 -6.33 5.71 -16.82
N ASN A 112 -5.95 6.93 -17.23
CA ASN A 112 -6.28 7.43 -18.55
C ASN A 112 -5.35 6.87 -19.62
N ASP A 113 -5.93 6.63 -20.80
CA ASP A 113 -5.17 6.32 -22.01
C ASP A 113 -4.47 7.60 -22.52
N GLY A 114 -3.23 7.47 -22.98
CA GLY A 114 -2.38 8.57 -23.42
C GLY A 114 -0.96 8.47 -22.87
N VAL A 115 -0.01 9.15 -23.50
CA VAL A 115 1.35 9.30 -22.98
C VAL A 115 1.65 10.79 -22.90
N GLU A 116 1.91 11.28 -21.70
CA GLU A 116 2.15 12.69 -21.44
C GLU A 116 3.45 12.89 -20.67
N ARG A 117 4.22 13.91 -21.03
CA ARG A 117 5.41 14.33 -20.28
C ARG A 117 4.97 15.17 -19.09
N ILE A 118 5.46 14.82 -17.90
CA ILE A 118 5.17 15.54 -16.66
C ILE A 118 6.00 16.82 -16.64
N LEU A 119 5.33 17.95 -16.45
CA LEU A 119 5.92 19.29 -16.31
C LEU A 119 6.06 19.68 -14.83
N ALA A 120 5.07 19.31 -14.02
CA ALA A 120 5.08 19.51 -12.57
C ALA A 120 4.40 18.31 -11.88
N ALA A 121 4.88 17.97 -10.69
CA ALA A 121 4.34 16.90 -9.87
C ALA A 121 4.33 17.30 -8.39
N PRO A 122 3.39 16.78 -7.58
CA PRO A 122 3.36 16.99 -6.15
C PRO A 122 4.69 16.62 -5.48
N PRO A 123 5.26 17.44 -4.58
CA PRO A 123 6.44 17.07 -3.82
C PRO A 123 6.18 15.87 -2.90
N THR A 124 7.20 15.03 -2.68
CA THR A 124 7.14 14.04 -1.60
C THR A 124 7.11 14.77 -0.26
N GLY A 125 6.20 14.37 0.63
CA GLY A 125 6.08 14.94 1.96
C GLY A 125 4.67 14.92 2.52
N ARG A 126 4.41 15.80 3.49
CA ARG A 126 3.14 15.89 4.20
C ARG A 126 2.17 16.85 3.55
N TYR A 127 0.91 16.48 3.63
CA TYR A 127 -0.22 17.26 3.18
C TYR A 127 -1.30 17.28 4.27
N ARG A 128 -2.13 18.32 4.26
CA ARG A 128 -3.31 18.44 5.09
C ARG A 128 -4.53 18.70 4.23
N LEU A 129 -5.59 17.95 4.48
CA LEU A 129 -6.89 18.08 3.84
C LEU A 129 -7.76 19.04 4.65
N ALA A 130 -8.15 20.15 4.05
CA ALA A 130 -9.09 21.08 4.66
C ALA A 130 -10.54 20.56 4.63
N GLU A 131 -11.41 21.12 5.45
CA GLU A 131 -12.83 20.75 5.52
C GLU A 131 -13.58 20.92 4.19
N ASP A 132 -13.13 21.87 3.35
CA ASP A 132 -13.68 22.12 2.02
C ASP A 132 -13.18 21.13 0.94
N GLY A 133 -12.31 20.19 1.32
CA GLY A 133 -11.72 19.19 0.42
C GLY A 133 -10.41 19.63 -0.24
N THR A 134 -9.93 20.84 0.03
CA THR A 134 -8.65 21.32 -0.53
C THR A 134 -7.47 20.62 0.14
N LEU A 135 -6.57 20.05 -0.67
CA LEU A 135 -5.34 19.42 -0.19
C LEU A 135 -4.17 20.42 -0.26
N ALA A 136 -3.57 20.74 0.87
CA ALA A 136 -2.45 21.68 0.97
C ALA A 136 -1.14 20.96 1.33
N PHE A 137 -0.05 21.32 0.67
CA PHE A 137 1.29 20.84 1.04
C PHE A 137 1.77 21.52 2.33
N VAL A 138 2.22 20.71 3.29
CA VAL A 138 2.66 21.16 4.62
C VAL A 138 4.19 21.23 4.70
N GLY A 139 4.89 20.24 4.14
CA GLY A 139 6.35 20.25 4.17
C GLY A 139 6.99 18.96 3.68
N VAL A 140 8.26 19.09 3.27
CA VAL A 140 9.08 17.97 2.82
C VAL A 140 9.41 17.07 4.00
N THR A 141 9.21 15.78 3.82
CA THR A 141 9.69 14.72 4.72
C THR A 141 9.77 13.42 3.92
N ASN A 142 10.55 12.47 4.40
CA ASN A 142 10.52 11.08 3.93
C ASN A 142 9.93 10.14 4.99
N ASP A 143 9.40 10.71 6.07
CA ASP A 143 8.85 9.98 7.20
C ASP A 143 7.33 10.21 7.28
N TRP A 144 6.58 9.10 7.20
CA TRP A 144 5.13 9.10 7.31
C TRP A 144 4.64 8.92 8.75
N HIS A 145 5.53 8.63 9.71
CA HIS A 145 5.19 8.44 11.12
C HIS A 145 4.66 9.73 11.77
N ASP A 146 4.94 10.89 11.18
CA ASP A 146 4.43 12.20 11.55
C ASP A 146 2.93 12.40 11.24
N VAL A 147 2.26 11.44 10.59
CA VAL A 147 0.83 11.50 10.30
C VAL A 147 0.05 11.08 11.54
N THR A 148 -0.66 12.03 12.16
CA THR A 148 -1.32 11.80 13.45
C THR A 148 -2.84 11.75 13.36
N HIS A 149 -3.41 12.29 12.29
CA HIS A 149 -4.86 12.44 12.14
C HIS A 149 -5.33 12.09 10.71
N GLU A 150 -6.63 11.83 10.55
CA GLU A 150 -7.22 11.37 9.28
C GLU A 150 -7.26 12.46 8.19
N ASP A 151 -7.11 13.73 8.57
CA ASP A 151 -6.99 14.89 7.66
C ASP A 151 -5.53 15.18 7.28
N GLU A 152 -4.58 14.38 7.76
CA GLU A 152 -3.17 14.43 7.38
C GLU A 152 -2.81 13.23 6.51
N CYS A 153 -1.93 13.45 5.54
CA CYS A 153 -1.35 12.35 4.78
C CYS A 153 0.12 12.59 4.44
N PHE A 154 0.82 11.50 4.21
CA PHE A 154 2.12 11.49 3.55
C PHE A 154 1.93 11.01 2.10
N TYR A 155 2.57 11.70 1.16
CA TYR A 155 2.62 11.27 -0.23
C TYR A 155 4.06 11.06 -0.67
N MET A 156 4.34 9.88 -1.21
CA MET A 156 5.59 9.55 -1.89
C MET A 156 5.38 9.58 -3.39
N ARG A 157 5.97 10.59 -4.04
CA ARG A 157 5.99 10.69 -5.50
C ARG A 157 6.88 9.59 -6.09
N VAL A 158 6.39 8.94 -7.15
CA VAL A 158 7.19 8.01 -7.97
C VAL A 158 7.70 8.70 -9.24
N TYR A 159 6.83 9.35 -10.01
CA TYR A 159 7.21 10.08 -11.23
C TYR A 159 7.18 11.61 -11.04
N GLY A 160 8.23 12.28 -11.51
CA GLY A 160 8.40 13.74 -11.39
C GLY A 160 8.52 14.47 -12.72
N PRO A 161 8.87 15.77 -12.69
CA PRO A 161 9.08 16.55 -13.91
C PRO A 161 10.14 15.91 -14.83
N GLY A 162 9.79 15.77 -16.11
CA GLY A 162 10.61 15.11 -17.13
C GLY A 162 10.27 13.64 -17.36
N ASP A 163 9.62 12.98 -16.40
CA ASP A 163 9.10 11.62 -16.58
C ASP A 163 7.80 11.64 -17.40
N TYR A 164 7.24 10.45 -17.62
CA TYR A 164 6.01 10.27 -18.39
C TYR A 164 4.93 9.63 -17.54
N ARG A 165 3.69 10.12 -17.69
CA ARG A 165 2.50 9.40 -17.23
C ARG A 165 1.81 8.73 -18.42
N PHE A 166 1.39 7.51 -18.20
CA PHE A 166 0.69 6.66 -19.17
C PHE A 166 -0.18 5.67 -18.43
N LYS A 167 -1.14 5.04 -19.11
CA LYS A 167 -2.04 4.08 -18.47
C LYS A 167 -1.29 3.00 -17.68
N GLY A 168 -1.58 2.93 -16.39
CA GLY A 168 -0.97 1.99 -15.45
C GLY A 168 0.31 2.49 -14.77
N ALA A 169 0.85 3.65 -15.16
CA ALA A 169 1.99 4.27 -14.51
C ALA A 169 1.69 4.56 -13.03
N ASP A 170 2.61 4.17 -12.14
CA ASP A 170 2.56 4.48 -10.71
C ASP A 170 2.90 5.95 -10.47
N LEU A 171 1.89 6.78 -10.17
CA LEU A 171 2.09 8.20 -9.88
C LEU A 171 2.72 8.37 -8.49
N GLY A 172 2.24 7.61 -7.50
CA GLY A 172 2.79 7.64 -6.17
C GLY A 172 1.98 6.84 -5.15
N VAL A 173 2.44 6.89 -3.91
CA VAL A 173 1.83 6.20 -2.78
C VAL A 173 1.42 7.22 -1.73
N LEU A 174 0.15 7.18 -1.31
CA LEU A 174 -0.36 7.99 -0.22
C LEU A 174 -0.59 7.12 1.01
N VAL A 175 -0.15 7.58 2.18
CA VAL A 175 -0.33 6.94 3.48
C VAL A 175 -1.04 7.91 4.41
N THR A 176 -2.07 7.43 5.10
CA THR A 176 -2.91 8.26 5.98
C THR A 176 -3.66 7.39 7.00
N LYS A 177 -4.22 8.04 8.03
CA LYS A 177 -5.06 7.38 9.02
C LYS A 177 -6.53 7.32 8.58
N GLY A 178 -7.21 6.29 9.05
CA GLY A 178 -8.63 6.09 8.86
C GLY A 178 -9.00 5.25 7.64
N ARG A 179 -10.25 4.78 7.65
CA ARG A 179 -10.82 3.95 6.58
C ARG A 179 -11.06 4.79 5.32
N MET A 180 -10.63 4.27 4.16
CA MET A 180 -10.76 4.93 2.85
C MET A 180 -11.75 4.26 1.88
N GLN A 181 -12.33 3.12 2.26
CA GLN A 181 -13.33 2.39 1.49
C GLN A 181 -14.36 1.70 2.40
N THR A 182 -15.62 1.74 1.99
CA THR A 182 -16.76 1.00 2.57
C THR A 182 -17.35 0.04 1.53
N SER A 183 -18.41 -0.70 1.90
CA SER A 183 -19.17 -1.53 0.97
C SER A 183 -19.81 -0.73 -0.18
N GLU A 184 -19.97 0.58 -0.01
CA GLU A 184 -20.53 1.50 -1.02
C GLU A 184 -19.46 2.10 -1.93
N GLY A 185 -18.18 1.77 -1.70
CA GLY A 185 -17.03 2.26 -2.48
C GLY A 185 -16.12 3.19 -1.70
N LEU A 186 -15.37 4.03 -2.41
CA LEU A 186 -14.42 4.97 -1.78
C LEU A 186 -15.16 5.99 -0.91
N THR A 187 -14.57 6.38 0.22
CA THR A 187 -15.12 7.46 1.04
C THR A 187 -14.94 8.81 0.35
N THR A 188 -15.72 9.83 0.74
CA THR A 188 -15.55 11.20 0.23
C THR A 188 -14.14 11.72 0.47
N ARG A 189 -13.60 11.48 1.67
CA ARG A 189 -12.21 11.83 2.02
C ARG A 189 -11.18 11.16 1.11
N CYS A 190 -11.36 9.87 0.81
CA CYS A 190 -10.49 9.15 -0.11
C CYS A 190 -10.47 9.81 -1.50
N ARG A 191 -11.65 10.17 -2.03
CA ARG A 191 -11.76 10.89 -3.30
C ARG A 191 -11.07 12.25 -3.25
N ASN A 192 -11.27 13.04 -2.19
CA ASN A 192 -10.62 14.33 -2.03
C ASN A 192 -9.08 14.21 -2.01
N TYR A 193 -8.53 13.18 -1.36
CA TYR A 193 -7.09 12.91 -1.41
C TYR A 193 -6.61 12.55 -2.82
N ILE A 194 -7.33 11.68 -3.53
CA ILE A 194 -7.01 11.29 -4.90
C ILE A 194 -7.04 12.52 -5.82
N ASP A 195 -8.12 13.28 -5.79
CA ASP A 195 -8.32 14.45 -6.64
C ASP A 195 -7.31 15.56 -6.32
N GLY A 196 -7.05 15.79 -5.03
CA GLY A 196 -6.05 16.75 -4.56
C GLY A 196 -4.64 16.43 -5.08
N ILE A 197 -4.19 15.18 -4.94
CA ILE A 197 -2.88 14.76 -5.46
C ILE A 197 -2.84 14.81 -6.98
N ARG A 198 -3.86 14.26 -7.67
CA ARG A 198 -3.93 14.25 -9.13
C ARG A 198 -3.93 15.67 -9.70
N GLY A 199 -4.64 16.60 -9.07
CA GLY A 199 -4.73 17.99 -9.49
C GLY A 199 -3.40 18.76 -9.43
N MET A 200 -2.40 18.25 -8.71
CA MET A 200 -1.05 18.84 -8.65
C MET A 200 -0.14 18.36 -9.80
N TYR A 201 -0.55 17.37 -10.59
CA TYR A 201 0.18 16.98 -11.79
C TYR A 201 -0.17 17.90 -12.96
N GLN A 202 0.86 18.50 -13.55
CA GLN A 202 0.76 19.22 -14.81
C GLN A 202 1.57 18.46 -15.86
N SER A 203 0.98 18.22 -17.03
CA SER A 203 1.61 17.44 -18.10
C SER A 203 1.22 17.99 -19.46
N GLU A 204 1.96 17.55 -20.47
CA GLU A 204 1.66 17.82 -21.87
C GLU A 204 1.66 16.51 -22.68
N PRO A 205 0.77 16.36 -23.67
CA PRO A 205 0.79 15.23 -24.58
C PRO A 205 2.12 15.11 -25.32
N LEU A 206 2.62 13.88 -25.49
CA LEU A 206 3.66 13.64 -26.47
C LEU A 206 3.11 13.91 -27.88
N VAL A 207 3.84 14.69 -28.65
CA VAL A 207 3.53 14.89 -30.08
C VAL A 207 3.78 13.56 -30.78
N GLU A 208 2.78 13.02 -31.48
CA GLU A 208 2.99 11.85 -32.32
C GLU A 208 4.09 12.16 -33.34
N PRO A 209 5.11 11.30 -33.48
CA PRO A 209 6.08 11.49 -34.53
C PRO A 209 5.35 11.47 -35.88
N PRO A 210 5.72 12.34 -36.83
CA PRO A 210 5.10 12.36 -38.14
C PRO A 210 5.16 10.96 -38.75
N ALA A 211 4.08 10.54 -39.41
CA ALA A 211 4.02 9.25 -40.06
C ALA A 211 5.25 9.07 -40.97
N VAL A 212 6.05 8.04 -40.69
CA VAL A 212 7.19 7.70 -41.53
C VAL A 212 6.63 7.14 -42.82
N VAL A 213 6.60 7.97 -43.87
CA VAL A 213 6.29 7.50 -45.22
C VAL A 213 7.52 6.72 -45.70
N PRO A 214 7.42 5.40 -45.95
CA PRO A 214 8.54 4.66 -46.49
C PRO A 214 8.95 5.29 -47.82
N ILE A 215 10.23 5.60 -47.99
CA ILE A 215 10.75 6.05 -49.29
C ILE A 215 10.47 4.91 -50.26
N GLY A 216 9.59 5.16 -51.24
CA GLY A 216 9.24 4.18 -52.25
C GLY A 216 10.49 3.70 -52.97
N TYR A 217 10.70 2.38 -53.02
CA TYR A 217 11.73 1.79 -53.86
C TYR A 217 11.51 2.22 -55.31
N VAL A 218 12.44 3.03 -55.84
CA VAL A 218 12.54 3.26 -57.28
C VAL A 218 13.17 1.99 -57.86
N LYS A 219 12.39 1.24 -58.66
CA LYS A 219 12.88 0.09 -59.44
C LYS A 219 13.79 0.55 -60.57
#